data_AF-A0A832HXL3-F1
#
_entry.id   AF-A0A832HXL3-F1
#
_cell.length_a   1.000
_cell.length_b   1.000
_cell.length_c   1.000
_cell.angle_alpha   90.00
_cell.angle_beta   90.00
_cell.angle_gamma   90.00
#
_symmetry.space_group_name_H-M   'P 1'
#
loop_
_entity.id
_entity.type
_entity.pdbx_description
1 polymer ?
#
loop_
_entity_poly.entity_id
_entity_poly.type
_entity_poly.pdbx_seq_one_letter_code
_entity_poly.pdbx_strand_id
1 'polypeptide(L)'
;MGGPSEREYFEKLNKIKEKIGKKAKDIRGEFEKIEKAKVDLLKKAKETKHDIEREALKMEEEITKSKDLVPESKKRLRTEIDVVKNEIRRQYAELETQIAKTIATA
;
A
#
# COMPACT_ATOMS: atom_id res chain seq x y z
N MET A 1 41.00 -18.56 43.24
CA MET A 1 39.73 -18.02 42.71
C MET A 1 40.03 -16.67 42.09
N GLY A 2 40.07 -16.59 40.75
CA GLY A 2 40.30 -15.33 40.03
C GLY A 2 39.03 -14.96 39.30
N GLY A 3 38.26 -14.04 39.87
CA GLY A 3 37.09 -13.47 39.19
C GLY A 3 37.51 -12.56 38.03
N PRO A 4 36.61 -12.27 37.09
CA PRO A 4 36.92 -11.41 35.95
C PRO A 4 37.41 -10.03 36.41
N SER A 5 38.39 -9.46 35.73
CA SER A 5 38.88 -8.11 36.06
C SER A 5 37.89 -7.04 35.60
N GLU A 6 37.94 -5.86 36.20
CA GLU A 6 37.14 -4.70 35.78
C GLU A 6 37.28 -4.41 34.27
N ARG A 7 38.48 -4.59 33.72
CA ARG A 7 38.77 -4.47 32.29
C ARG A 7 37.99 -5.48 31.45
N GLU A 8 37.89 -6.73 31.89
CA GLU A 8 37.11 -7.76 31.20
C GLU A 8 35.60 -7.47 31.25
N TYR A 9 35.11 -6.86 32.34
CA TYR A 9 33.73 -6.38 32.40
C TYR A 9 33.48 -5.22 31.43
N PHE A 10 34.40 -4.25 31.33
CA PHE A 10 34.32 -3.16 30.34
C PHE A 10 34.32 -3.66 28.90
N GLU A 11 35.16 -4.64 28.58
CA GLU A 11 35.17 -5.26 27.24
C GLU A 11 33.86 -5.98 26.93
N LYS A 12 33.28 -6.69 27.90
CA LYS A 12 31.95 -7.31 27.76
C LYS A 12 30.86 -6.25 27.53
N LEU A 13 30.89 -5.15 28.28
CA LEU A 13 29.94 -4.04 28.12
C LEU A 13 30.06 -3.39 26.74
N ASN A 14 31.28 -3.18 26.23
CA ASN A 14 31.49 -2.62 24.89
C ASN A 14 30.96 -3.56 23.80
N LYS A 15 31.22 -4.88 23.91
CA LYS A 15 30.65 -5.87 22.98
C LYS A 15 29.11 -5.87 23.01
N ILE A 16 28.49 -5.67 24.17
CA ILE A 16 27.02 -5.56 24.28
C ILE A 16 26.53 -4.28 23.59
N LYS A 17 27.18 -3.14 23.83
CA LYS A 17 26.83 -1.86 23.17
C LYS A 17 26.94 -1.95 21.65
N GLU A 18 28.02 -2.56 21.15
CA GLU A 18 28.20 -2.78 19.70
C GLU A 18 27.12 -3.70 19.12
N LYS A 19 26.77 -4.80 19.81
CA LYS A 19 25.69 -5.69 19.38
C LYS A 19 24.34 -4.99 19.33
N ILE A 20 24.03 -4.16 20.33
CA ILE A 20 22.80 -3.34 20.35
C ILE A 20 22.80 -2.37 19.17
N GLY A 21 23.91 -1.67 18.93
CA GLY A 21 24.04 -0.72 17.82
C GLY A 21 23.83 -1.37 16.46
N LYS A 22 24.42 -2.55 16.23
CA LYS A 22 24.23 -3.32 14.99
C LYS A 22 22.78 -3.74 14.82
N LYS A 23 22.19 -4.39 15.84
CA LYS A 23 20.77 -4.81 15.78
C LYS A 23 19.83 -3.63 15.55
N ALA A 24 20.05 -2.49 16.19
CA ALA A 24 19.24 -1.31 15.99
C ALA A 24 19.32 -0.78 14.55
N LYS A 25 20.52 -0.81 13.95
CA LYS A 25 20.72 -0.43 12.55
C LYS A 25 20.01 -1.39 11.60
N ASP A 26 20.13 -2.70 11.84
CA ASP A 26 19.48 -3.72 11.01
C ASP A 26 17.95 -3.58 11.06
N ILE A 27 17.39 -3.39 12.27
CA ILE A 27 15.95 -3.15 12.46
C ILE A 27 15.49 -1.90 11.70
N ARG A 28 16.23 -0.78 11.79
CA ARG A 28 15.90 0.44 11.03
C ARG A 28 15.91 0.19 9.52
N GLY A 29 16.88 -0.57 9.01
CA GLY A 29 16.93 -0.94 7.60
C GLY A 29 15.72 -1.77 7.15
N GLU A 30 15.23 -2.68 7.99
CA GLU A 30 13.99 -3.43 7.71
C GLU A 30 12.76 -2.50 7.71
N PHE A 31 12.69 -1.52 8.62
CA PHE A 31 11.62 -0.51 8.61
C PHE A 31 11.63 0.31 7.31
N GLU A 32 12.78 0.78 6.85
CA GLU A 32 12.90 1.52 5.58
C GLU A 32 12.41 0.69 4.37
N LYS A 33 12.72 -0.61 4.34
CA LYS A 33 12.21 -1.51 3.29
C LYS A 33 10.68 -1.63 3.34
N ILE A 34 10.11 -1.77 4.54
CA ILE A 34 8.66 -1.86 4.75
C ILE A 34 7.98 -0.56 4.30
N GLU A 35 8.52 0.60 4.68
CA GLU A 35 8.00 1.90 4.25
C GLU A 35 8.03 2.05 2.73
N LYS A 36 9.15 1.69 2.09
CA LYS A 36 9.25 1.72 0.63
C LYS A 36 8.23 0.80 -0.04
N ALA A 37 8.09 -0.44 0.45
CA ALA A 37 7.12 -1.39 -0.08
C ALA A 37 5.68 -0.86 0.04
N LYS A 38 5.34 -0.17 1.14
CA LYS A 38 4.03 0.47 1.32
C LYS A 38 3.78 1.59 0.31
N VAL A 39 4.77 2.45 0.08
CA VAL A 39 4.67 3.53 -0.92
C VAL A 39 4.44 2.96 -2.32
N ASP A 40 5.16 1.89 -2.66
CA ASP A 40 5.03 1.23 -3.96
C ASP A 40 3.64 0.57 -4.12
N LEU A 41 3.09 -0.02 -3.06
CA LEU A 41 1.72 -0.55 -3.05
C LEU A 41 0.66 0.55 -3.26
N LEU A 42 0.82 1.71 -2.60
CA LEU A 42 -0.08 2.86 -2.81
C LEU A 42 -0.05 3.37 -4.26
N LYS A 43 1.15 3.47 -4.84
CA LYS A 43 1.31 3.85 -6.25
C LYS A 43 0.61 2.87 -7.18
N LYS A 44 0.88 1.57 -7.02
CA LYS A 44 0.27 0.53 -7.84
C LYS A 44 -1.26 0.51 -7.72
N ALA A 45 -1.77 0.69 -6.51
CA ALA A 45 -3.21 0.79 -6.29
C ALA A 45 -3.78 2.01 -7.03
N LYS A 46 -3.10 3.16 -6.99
CA LYS A 46 -3.55 4.40 -7.67
C LYS A 46 -3.55 4.25 -9.19
N GLU A 47 -2.51 3.65 -9.73
CA GLU A 47 -2.40 3.32 -11.16
C GLU A 47 -3.54 2.40 -11.58
N THR A 48 -3.76 1.32 -10.84
CA THR A 48 -4.85 0.36 -11.10
C THR A 48 -6.22 1.03 -11.07
N LYS A 49 -6.49 1.88 -10.07
CA LYS A 49 -7.74 2.66 -10.02
C LYS A 49 -7.92 3.51 -11.27
N HIS A 50 -6.89 4.26 -11.64
CA HIS A 50 -6.95 5.16 -12.79
C HIS A 50 -7.18 4.39 -14.10
N ASP A 51 -6.53 3.24 -14.28
CA ASP A 51 -6.69 2.42 -15.47
C ASP A 51 -8.10 1.86 -15.60
N ILE A 52 -8.67 1.31 -14.52
CA ILE A 52 -10.03 0.77 -14.52
C ILE A 52 -11.07 1.91 -14.68
N GLU A 53 -10.87 3.07 -14.03
CA GLU A 53 -11.73 4.24 -14.23
C GLU A 53 -11.72 4.71 -15.70
N ARG A 54 -10.55 4.67 -16.35
CA ARG A 54 -10.40 5.01 -17.76
C ARG A 54 -11.11 4.02 -18.68
N GLU A 55 -11.07 2.73 -18.37
CA GLU A 55 -11.83 1.71 -19.11
C GLU A 55 -13.34 1.93 -18.98
N ALA A 56 -13.83 2.21 -17.77
CA ALA A 56 -15.24 2.53 -17.55
C ALA A 56 -15.70 3.76 -18.34
N LEU A 57 -14.86 4.81 -18.42
CA LEU A 57 -15.14 6.00 -19.23
C LEU A 57 -15.19 5.70 -20.73
N LYS A 58 -14.27 4.89 -21.24
CA LYS A 58 -14.29 4.45 -22.65
C LYS A 58 -15.58 3.71 -22.97
N MET A 59 -15.99 2.78 -22.10
CA MET A 59 -17.25 2.04 -22.25
C MET A 59 -18.47 2.97 -22.29
N GLU A 60 -18.49 3.98 -21.41
CA GLU A 60 -19.55 4.98 -21.38
C GLU A 60 -19.63 5.82 -22.67
N GLU A 61 -18.48 6.20 -23.24
CA GLU A 61 -18.41 6.86 -24.54
C GLU A 61 -18.91 5.97 -25.67
N GLU A 62 -18.50 4.69 -25.71
CA GLU A 62 -18.92 3.72 -26.72
C GLU A 62 -20.43 3.50 -26.68
N ILE A 63 -21.02 3.32 -25.49
CA ILE A 63 -22.48 3.20 -25.30
C ILE A 63 -23.20 4.46 -25.80
N THR A 64 -22.63 5.64 -25.52
CA THR A 64 -23.21 6.91 -25.96
C THR A 64 -23.25 7.01 -27.47
N LYS A 65 -22.14 6.66 -28.14
CA LYS A 65 -21.97 6.72 -29.60
C LYS A 65 -22.66 5.58 -30.35
N SER A 66 -22.97 4.46 -29.68
CA SER A 66 -23.58 3.29 -30.29
C SER A 66 -24.92 3.61 -30.96
N LYS A 67 -25.09 3.18 -32.21
CA LYS A 67 -26.36 3.31 -32.95
C LYS A 67 -27.28 2.10 -32.75
N ASP A 68 -26.71 0.98 -32.31
CA ASP A 68 -27.39 -0.31 -32.20
C ASP A 68 -28.11 -0.49 -30.85
N LEU A 69 -27.76 0.33 -29.86
CA LEU A 69 -28.39 0.32 -28.55
C LEU A 69 -29.62 1.23 -28.50
N VAL A 70 -30.75 0.68 -28.09
CA VAL A 70 -31.97 1.45 -27.79
C VAL A 70 -31.77 2.34 -26.55
N PRO A 71 -32.50 3.47 -26.43
CA PRO A 71 -32.32 4.42 -25.33
C PRO A 71 -32.42 3.82 -23.93
N GLU A 72 -33.33 2.85 -23.74
CA GLU A 72 -33.51 2.18 -22.45
C GLU A 72 -32.29 1.33 -22.08
N SER A 73 -31.74 0.57 -23.05
CA SER A 73 -30.52 -0.21 -22.84
C SER A 73 -29.33 0.68 -22.52
N LYS A 74 -29.19 1.83 -23.21
CA LYS A 74 -28.14 2.82 -22.89
C LYS A 74 -28.27 3.33 -21.46
N LYS A 75 -29.51 3.61 -21.01
CA LYS A 75 -29.78 4.08 -19.65
C LYS A 75 -29.38 3.02 -18.61
N ARG A 76 -29.79 1.76 -18.81
CA ARG A 76 -29.44 0.65 -17.91
C ARG A 76 -27.92 0.45 -17.83
N LEU A 77 -27.24 0.39 -18.98
CA LEU A 77 -25.78 0.20 -19.02
C LEU A 77 -25.01 1.33 -18.33
N ARG A 78 -25.47 2.59 -18.46
CA ARG A 78 -24.87 3.71 -17.72
C ARG A 78 -25.02 3.57 -16.21
N THR A 79 -26.20 3.13 -15.75
CA THR A 79 -26.42 2.84 -14.33
C THR A 79 -25.49 1.74 -13.81
N GLU A 80 -25.30 0.67 -14.58
CA GLU A 80 -24.33 -0.39 -14.22
C GLU A 80 -22.89 0.15 -14.18
N ILE A 81 -22.49 1.00 -15.13
CA ILE A 81 -21.18 1.66 -15.11
C ILE A 81 -21.02 2.52 -13.84
N ASP A 82 -22.04 3.24 -13.41
CA ASP A 82 -21.98 4.04 -12.18
C ASP A 82 -21.85 3.16 -10.93
N VAL A 83 -22.51 2.00 -10.90
CA VAL A 83 -22.32 1.00 -9.83
C VAL A 83 -20.87 0.52 -9.80
N VAL A 84 -20.30 0.16 -10.96
CA VAL A 84 -18.90 -0.28 -11.08
C VAL A 84 -17.93 0.82 -10.64
N LYS A 85 -18.12 2.08 -11.07
CA LYS A 85 -17.30 3.23 -10.65
C LYS A 85 -17.33 3.42 -9.13
N ASN A 86 -18.50 3.26 -8.51
CA ASN A 86 -18.63 3.37 -7.06
C ASN A 86 -17.93 2.22 -6.33
N GLU A 87 -18.02 1.00 -6.86
CA GLU A 87 -17.31 -0.17 -6.31
C GLU A 87 -15.79 0.01 -6.39
N ILE A 88 -15.26 0.50 -7.51
CA ILE A 88 -13.83 0.82 -7.68
C ILE A 88 -13.38 1.84 -6.62
N ARG A 89 -14.14 2.92 -6.43
CA ARG A 89 -13.83 3.94 -5.42
C ARG A 89 -13.84 3.38 -4.01
N ARG A 90 -14.83 2.54 -3.68
CA ARG A 90 -14.95 1.90 -2.37
C ARG A 90 -13.79 0.96 -2.09
N GLN A 91 -13.52 0.02 -2.99
CA GLN A 91 -12.43 -0.94 -2.83
C GLN A 91 -11.06 -0.24 -2.74
N TYR A 92 -10.86 0.82 -3.51
CA TYR A 92 -9.64 1.60 -3.43
C TYR A 92 -9.49 2.33 -2.09
N ALA A 93 -10.55 2.98 -1.59
CA ALA A 93 -10.52 3.63 -0.29
C ALA A 93 -10.26 2.63 0.86
N GLU A 94 -10.77 1.41 0.74
CA GLU A 94 -10.49 0.34 1.68
C GLU A 94 -9.02 -0.10 1.62
N LEU A 95 -8.45 -0.29 0.42
CA LEU A 95 -7.04 -0.60 0.22
C LEU A 95 -6.12 0.50 0.77
N GLU A 96 -6.39 1.78 0.48
CA GLU A 96 -5.65 2.91 1.04
C GLU A 96 -5.71 2.90 2.57
N THR A 97 -6.89 2.66 3.14
CA THR A 97 -7.08 2.59 4.59
C THR A 97 -6.32 1.41 5.20
N GLN A 98 -6.30 0.24 4.55
CA GLN A 98 -5.55 -0.92 5.05
C GLN A 98 -4.04 -0.67 5.04
N ILE A 99 -3.52 -0.10 3.94
CA ILE A 99 -2.11 0.28 3.82
C ILE A 99 -1.73 1.38 4.82
N ALA A 100 -2.63 2.34 5.06
CA ALA A 100 -2.42 3.40 6.04
C ALA A 100 -2.56 2.93 7.49
N LYS A 101 -3.50 2.02 7.81
CA LYS A 101 -3.63 1.45 9.17
C LYS A 101 -2.39 0.68 9.58
N THR A 102 -1.71 0.04 8.64
CA THR A 102 -0.41 -0.58 8.92
C THR A 102 0.68 0.43 9.31
N ILE A 103 0.42 1.75 9.25
CA ILE A 103 1.30 2.85 9.70
C ILE A 103 0.99 3.26 11.15
N ALA A 104 -0.25 3.12 11.64
CA ALA A 104 -0.67 3.70 12.92
C ALA A 104 -0.54 2.76 14.13
N THR A 105 -0.30 1.47 13.93
CA THR A 105 -0.17 0.45 14.99
C THR A 105 1.26 -0.05 15.22
N ALA A 106 2.28 0.75 14.88
CA ALA A 106 3.69 0.47 15.21
C ALA A 106 4.21 1.46 16.25
#